data_AF-A0A8T4JAR4-F1
#
_entry.id   AF-A0A8T4JAR4-F1
#
_cell.length_a   1.000
_cell.length_b   1.000
_cell.length_c   1.000
_cell.angle_alpha   90.00
_cell.angle_beta   90.00
_cell.angle_gamma   90.00
#
_symmetry.space_group_name_H-M   'P 1'
#
loop_
_entity.id
_entity.type
_entity.pdbx_description
1 polymer ?
#
loop_
_entity_poly.entity_id
_entity_poly.type
_entity_poly.pdbx_seq_one_letter_code
_entity_poly.pdbx_strand_id
1 'polypeptide(L)'
;MVKQLLIKGNSKMGPHVYLYNLPAKETCTPTAWCLEGRDGKPRCYGLRNNFLLPSVVKAAHERLEHSKEDDFVEHMIAEIQKKNVEYFRWHSSGDFHSEEYVRKVMDIAEACPDVKFRTTTRRRDLTDVIQELNALPNFIVRESL
;
A
#
# COMPACT_ATOMS: atom_id res chain seq x y z
N MET A 1 15.91 -1.76 16.95
CA MET A 1 14.56 -1.22 17.19
C MET A 1 13.67 -1.73 16.08
N VAL A 2 12.59 -2.45 16.41
CA VAL A 2 11.60 -2.88 15.40
C VAL A 2 10.98 -1.63 14.80
N LYS A 3 11.26 -1.34 13.52
CA LYS A 3 10.66 -0.19 12.82
C LYS A 3 9.16 -0.39 12.77
N GLN A 4 8.39 0.63 13.11
CA GLN A 4 6.94 0.58 13.02
C GLN A 4 6.52 0.66 11.55
N LEU A 5 6.15 -0.47 10.95
CA LEU A 5 5.82 -0.54 9.52
C LEU A 5 4.40 -0.04 9.26
N LEU A 6 3.46 -0.35 10.17
CA LEU A 6 2.04 -0.04 9.97
C LEU A 6 1.62 1.31 10.56
N ILE A 7 0.89 2.07 9.74
CA ILE A 7 0.20 3.30 10.16
C ILE A 7 -1.20 2.91 10.64
N LYS A 8 -1.65 3.40 11.81
CA LYS A 8 -3.00 3.16 12.34
C LYS A 8 -3.90 4.36 12.09
N GLY A 9 -4.94 4.18 11.29
CA GLY A 9 -5.95 5.19 10.98
C GLY A 9 -5.43 6.38 10.16
N ASN A 10 -6.37 7.19 9.64
CA ASN A 10 -6.11 8.54 9.11
C ASN A 10 -7.45 9.30 8.96
N SER A 11 -7.44 10.52 8.43
CA SER A 11 -8.67 11.31 8.24
C SER A 11 -9.67 10.77 7.20
N LYS A 12 -9.32 9.71 6.46
CA LYS A 12 -10.13 9.05 5.43
C LYS A 12 -10.57 7.64 5.82
N MET A 13 -10.02 7.10 6.90
CA MET A 13 -10.19 5.73 7.34
C MET A 13 -10.64 5.70 8.79
N GLY A 14 -11.39 4.67 9.19
CA GLY A 14 -11.72 4.48 10.59
C GLY A 14 -10.45 4.31 11.45
N PRO A 15 -10.52 4.60 12.77
CA PRO A 15 -9.37 4.52 13.68
C PRO A 15 -8.79 3.12 13.84
N HIS A 16 -9.50 2.08 13.37
CA HIS A 16 -9.10 0.68 13.45
C HIS A 16 -8.47 0.13 12.16
N VAL A 17 -8.32 0.96 11.12
CA VAL A 17 -7.77 0.50 9.84
C VAL A 17 -6.27 0.76 9.78
N TYR A 18 -5.49 -0.29 9.53
CA TYR A 18 -4.06 -0.20 9.33
C TYR A 18 -3.71 0.05 7.88
N LEU A 19 -2.59 0.73 7.64
CA LEU A 19 -2.17 1.18 6.32
C LEU A 19 -0.68 0.91 6.09
N TYR A 20 -0.36 0.53 4.85
CA TYR A 20 1.01 0.46 4.35
C TYR A 20 1.12 1.31 3.09
N ASN A 21 1.78 2.47 3.25
CA ASN A 21 1.87 3.49 2.20
C ASN A 21 3.27 3.51 1.61
N LEU A 22 3.30 3.57 0.27
CA LEU A 22 4.52 3.66 -0.50
C LEU A 22 4.66 5.05 -1.16
N PRO A 23 5.85 5.40 -1.66
CA PRO A 23 6.07 6.66 -2.36
C PRO A 23 5.24 6.71 -3.65
N ALA A 24 4.30 7.63 -3.73
CA ALA A 24 3.58 7.93 -4.97
C ALA A 24 4.57 8.46 -6.02
N LYS A 25 4.23 8.31 -7.31
CA LYS A 25 5.08 8.61 -8.48
C LYS A 25 6.20 7.59 -8.73
N GLU A 26 6.85 7.08 -7.69
CA GLU A 26 7.94 6.09 -7.83
C GLU A 26 7.42 4.66 -7.98
N THR A 27 6.42 4.29 -7.18
CA THR A 27 5.89 2.92 -7.14
C THR A 27 4.67 2.69 -8.03
N CYS A 28 4.19 3.75 -8.68
CA CYS A 28 3.02 3.70 -9.56
C CYS A 28 3.38 4.09 -10.99
N THR A 29 2.42 3.93 -11.91
CA THR A 29 2.52 4.38 -13.31
C THR A 29 1.75 5.70 -13.47
N PRO A 30 2.31 6.86 -13.06
CA PRO A 30 1.56 8.12 -13.10
C PRO A 30 1.30 8.56 -14.54
N THR A 31 0.07 8.95 -14.83
CA THR A 31 -0.27 9.58 -16.11
C THR A 31 0.09 11.08 -16.08
N ALA A 32 0.13 11.73 -17.25
CA ALA A 32 0.25 13.18 -17.34
C ALA A 32 -0.78 13.88 -16.45
N TRP A 33 -2.03 13.42 -16.43
CA TRP A 33 -3.07 13.95 -15.55
C TRP A 33 -2.69 13.93 -14.07
N CYS A 34 -1.98 12.90 -13.59
CA CYS A 34 -1.54 12.81 -12.19
C CYS A 34 -0.51 13.89 -11.83
N LEU A 35 0.40 14.19 -12.76
CA LEU A 35 1.55 15.07 -12.57
C LEU A 35 1.21 16.54 -12.92
N GLU A 36 0.48 16.73 -14.01
CA GLU A 36 0.04 18.00 -14.59
C GLU A 36 -1.37 18.31 -14.09
N GLY A 37 -1.46 18.75 -12.84
CA GLY A 37 -2.73 19.21 -12.30
C GLY A 37 -3.09 20.64 -12.72
N ARG A 38 -4.11 21.20 -12.07
CA ARG A 38 -4.53 22.60 -12.29
C ARG A 38 -3.58 23.53 -11.53
N ASP A 39 -3.29 24.70 -12.10
CA ASP A 39 -2.49 25.77 -11.46
C ASP A 39 -1.07 25.34 -11.05
N GLY A 40 -0.43 24.49 -11.87
CA GLY A 40 0.96 24.04 -11.65
C GLY A 40 1.16 23.07 -10.49
N LYS A 41 0.09 22.53 -9.89
CA LYS A 41 0.15 21.56 -8.80
C LYS A 41 -0.30 20.18 -9.27
N PRO A 42 0.33 19.06 -8.86
CA PRO A 42 -0.13 17.72 -9.22
C PRO A 42 -1.57 17.44 -8.80
N ARG A 43 -2.34 16.75 -9.65
CA ARG A 43 -3.69 16.29 -9.30
C ARG A 43 -3.67 15.04 -8.42
N CYS A 44 -2.61 14.24 -8.50
CA CYS A 44 -2.44 13.09 -7.63
C CYS A 44 -2.57 13.49 -6.15
N TYR A 45 -3.44 12.81 -5.41
CA TYR A 45 -3.62 13.07 -3.98
C TYR A 45 -2.36 12.74 -3.17
N GLY A 46 -1.65 11.67 -3.53
CA GLY A 46 -0.40 11.25 -2.89
C GLY A 46 0.81 12.16 -3.16
N LEU A 47 0.65 13.21 -3.96
CA LEU A 47 1.68 14.22 -4.25
C LEU A 47 1.31 15.60 -3.67
N ARG A 48 0.45 15.64 -2.65
CA ARG A 48 -0.08 16.88 -2.06
C ARG A 48 -0.12 16.84 -0.54
N ASN A 49 -0.18 18.03 0.06
CA ASN A 49 -0.42 18.24 1.49
C ASN A 49 0.52 17.39 2.38
N ASN A 50 -0.05 16.62 3.31
CA ASN A 50 0.70 15.83 4.28
C ASN A 50 1.64 14.78 3.65
N PHE A 51 1.40 14.36 2.40
CA PHE A 51 2.30 13.43 1.71
C PHE A 51 3.62 14.07 1.29
N LEU A 52 3.73 15.40 1.37
CA LEU A 52 4.96 16.14 1.11
C LEU A 52 5.76 16.45 2.38
N LEU A 53 5.23 16.11 3.56
CA LEU A 53 5.96 16.31 4.81
C LEU A 53 7.22 15.41 4.80
N PRO A 54 8.41 15.94 5.11
CA PRO A 54 9.67 15.18 5.01
C PRO A 54 9.66 13.87 5.79
N SER A 55 9.03 13.85 6.97
CA SER A 55 8.90 12.63 7.79
C SER A 55 8.01 11.57 7.14
N VAL A 56 6.93 11.98 6.45
CA VAL A 56 6.01 11.09 5.74
C VAL A 56 6.68 10.51 4.50
N VAL A 57 7.39 11.35 3.73
CA VAL A 57 8.17 10.93 2.56
C VAL A 57 9.24 9.93 2.99
N LYS A 58 10.04 10.26 4.00
CA LYS A 58 11.07 9.36 4.53
C LYS A 58 10.49 8.01 4.96
N ALA A 59 9.40 8.02 5.73
CA ALA A 59 8.75 6.78 6.16
C ALA A 59 8.21 5.94 4.99
N ALA A 60 7.73 6.58 3.92
CA ALA A 60 7.27 5.88 2.72
C ALA A 60 8.43 5.20 1.97
N HIS A 61 9.58 5.88 1.82
CA HIS A 61 10.77 5.27 1.21
C HIS A 61 11.36 4.16 2.08
N GLU A 62 11.36 4.31 3.40
CA GLU A 62 11.79 3.22 4.29
C GLU A 62 10.90 1.97 4.16
N ARG A 63 9.59 2.14 3.97
CA ARG A 63 8.68 1.03 3.65
C ARG A 63 8.95 0.44 2.28
N LEU A 64 9.28 1.26 1.28
CA LEU A 64 9.63 0.76 -0.05
C LEU A 64 10.86 -0.16 0.03
N GLU A 65 11.92 0.26 0.73
CA GLU A 65 13.10 -0.58 0.90
C GLU A 65 12.78 -1.86 1.69
N HIS A 66 12.03 -1.74 2.78
CA HIS A 66 11.60 -2.89 3.58
C HIS A 66 10.78 -3.90 2.75
N SER A 67 9.93 -3.43 1.84
CA SER A 67 9.13 -4.30 0.97
C SER A 67 9.93 -5.13 -0.02
N LYS A 68 11.21 -4.79 -0.22
CA LYS A 68 12.14 -5.51 -1.09
C LYS A 68 12.97 -6.55 -0.34
N GLU A 69 12.96 -6.52 0.99
CA GLU A 69 13.70 -7.47 1.82
C GLU A 69 13.09 -8.88 1.71
N ASP A 70 13.92 -9.90 1.90
CA ASP A 70 13.51 -11.31 1.83
C ASP A 70 12.58 -11.69 2.99
N ASP A 71 12.80 -11.10 4.17
CA ASP A 71 12.04 -11.36 5.40
C ASP A 71 10.78 -10.47 5.56
N PHE A 72 10.41 -9.75 4.50
CA PHE A 72 9.30 -8.81 4.51
C PHE A 72 7.98 -9.48 4.92
N VAL A 73 7.71 -10.68 4.38
CA VAL A 73 6.47 -11.41 4.60
C VAL A 73 6.33 -11.80 6.07
N GLU A 74 7.37 -12.40 6.65
CA GLU A 74 7.43 -12.82 8.05
C GLU A 74 7.26 -11.62 8.99
N HIS A 75 7.96 -10.52 8.71
CA HIS A 75 7.86 -9.30 9.50
C HIS A 75 6.45 -8.69 9.46
N MET A 76 5.82 -8.66 8.29
CA MET A 76 4.46 -8.14 8.14
C MET A 76 3.43 -8.99 8.86
N ILE A 77 3.50 -10.32 8.74
CA ILE A 77 2.61 -11.25 9.45
C ILE A 77 2.75 -11.06 10.96
N ALA A 78 3.98 -11.02 11.47
CA ALA A 78 4.25 -10.79 12.89
C ALA A 78 3.69 -9.45 13.38
N GLU A 79 3.81 -8.37 12.58
CA GLU A 79 3.26 -7.06 12.96
C GLU A 79 1.72 -7.04 12.94
N ILE A 80 1.10 -7.69 11.95
CA ILE A 80 -0.35 -7.84 11.82
C ILE A 80 -0.92 -8.59 13.04
N GLN A 81 -0.33 -9.73 13.39
CA GLN A 81 -0.74 -10.55 14.52
C GLN A 81 -0.53 -9.81 15.85
N LYS A 82 0.66 -9.23 16.07
CA LYS A 82 0.99 -8.50 17.30
C LYS A 82 0.04 -7.34 17.57
N LYS A 83 -0.49 -6.71 16.51
CA LYS A 83 -1.39 -5.56 16.61
C LYS A 83 -2.87 -5.94 16.56
N ASN A 84 -3.21 -7.23 16.44
CA ASN A 84 -4.58 -7.72 16.27
C ASN A 84 -5.34 -6.94 15.18
N VAL A 85 -4.73 -6.85 14.00
CA VAL A 85 -5.30 -6.07 12.90
C VAL A 85 -6.54 -6.78 12.35
N GLU A 86 -7.69 -6.11 12.33
CA GLU A 86 -8.90 -6.64 11.68
C GLU A 86 -9.08 -6.10 10.26
N TYR A 87 -8.75 -4.83 10.04
CA TYR A 87 -8.92 -4.14 8.77
C TYR A 87 -7.60 -3.55 8.29
N PHE A 88 -7.23 -3.87 7.07
CA PHE A 88 -5.98 -3.42 6.48
C PHE A 88 -6.23 -2.84 5.10
N ARG A 89 -5.70 -1.65 4.85
CA ARG A 89 -5.68 -1.03 3.54
C ARG A 89 -4.26 -0.92 3.03
N TRP A 90 -3.97 -1.65 1.97
CA TRP A 90 -2.79 -1.42 1.16
C TRP A 90 -2.94 -0.10 0.39
N HIS A 91 -1.86 0.67 0.36
CA HIS A 91 -1.65 1.85 -0.47
C HIS A 91 -2.79 2.88 -0.44
N SER A 92 -2.77 3.77 0.55
CA SER A 92 -3.47 5.06 0.40
C SER A 92 -2.66 6.07 -0.43
N SER A 93 -1.35 5.83 -0.55
CA SER A 93 -0.43 6.44 -1.51
C SER A 93 0.55 5.38 -2.01
N GLY A 94 1.09 5.60 -3.21
CA GLY A 94 1.88 4.59 -3.92
C GLY A 94 1.01 3.53 -4.55
N ASP A 95 1.63 2.49 -5.07
CA ASP A 95 0.96 1.33 -5.66
C ASP A 95 1.88 0.10 -5.57
N PHE A 96 1.44 -1.06 -6.04
CA PHE A 96 2.31 -2.23 -6.19
C PHE A 96 3.48 -1.87 -7.11
N HIS A 97 4.73 -2.14 -6.71
CA HIS A 97 5.91 -1.74 -7.50
C HIS A 97 6.41 -2.84 -8.46
N SER A 98 6.21 -4.12 -8.13
CA SER A 98 6.60 -5.28 -8.93
C SER A 98 5.60 -6.45 -8.77
N GLU A 99 5.65 -7.43 -9.68
CA GLU A 99 4.90 -8.68 -9.54
C GLU A 99 5.30 -9.46 -8.26
N GLU A 100 6.60 -9.53 -7.98
CA GLU A 100 7.14 -10.17 -6.76
C GLU A 100 6.51 -9.58 -5.50
N TYR A 101 6.36 -8.25 -5.45
CA TYR A 101 5.72 -7.59 -4.32
C TYR A 101 4.22 -7.92 -4.22
N VAL A 102 3.51 -8.09 -5.33
CA VAL A 102 2.11 -8.58 -5.30
C VAL A 102 2.05 -9.99 -4.71
N ARG A 103 2.97 -10.89 -5.08
CA ARG A 103 3.06 -12.25 -4.52
C ARG A 103 3.36 -12.22 -3.02
N LYS A 104 4.31 -11.41 -2.57
CA LYS A 104 4.55 -11.20 -1.13
C LYS A 104 3.29 -10.73 -0.37
N VAL A 105 2.50 -9.84 -0.97
CA VAL A 105 1.21 -9.39 -0.38
C VAL A 105 0.17 -10.50 -0.36
N MET A 106 0.16 -11.38 -1.36
CA MET A 106 -0.68 -12.58 -1.41
C MET A 106 -0.33 -13.54 -0.27
N ASP A 107 0.95 -13.85 -0.08
CA ASP A 107 1.44 -14.71 1.01
C ASP A 107 1.00 -14.19 2.38
N ILE A 108 1.11 -12.86 2.59
CA ILE A 108 0.65 -12.21 3.82
C ILE A 108 -0.87 -12.37 4.01
N ALA A 109 -1.65 -12.21 2.94
CA ALA A 109 -3.10 -12.31 2.99
C ALA A 109 -3.56 -13.74 3.31
N GLU A 110 -2.92 -14.75 2.72
CA GLU A 110 -3.20 -16.16 2.99
C GLU A 110 -2.82 -16.56 4.43
N ALA A 111 -1.69 -16.07 4.92
CA ALA A 111 -1.26 -16.31 6.30
C ALA A 111 -2.11 -15.58 7.37
N CYS A 112 -2.93 -14.61 6.95
CA CYS A 112 -3.76 -13.78 7.83
C CYS A 112 -5.25 -13.83 7.43
N PRO A 113 -5.91 -15.01 7.47
CA PRO A 113 -7.26 -15.20 6.90
C PRO A 113 -8.35 -14.38 7.60
N ASP A 114 -8.17 -14.05 8.88
CA ASP A 114 -9.13 -13.27 9.68
C ASP A 114 -9.12 -11.77 9.35
N VAL A 115 -8.07 -11.29 8.67
CA VAL A 115 -7.89 -9.88 8.35
C VAL A 115 -8.59 -9.54 7.05
N LYS A 116 -9.35 -8.45 7.03
CA LYS A 116 -10.00 -7.93 5.81
C LYS A 116 -9.07 -6.94 5.13
N PHE A 117 -8.44 -7.40 4.05
CA PHE A 117 -7.54 -6.59 3.22
C PHE A 117 -8.30 -5.87 2.11
N ARG A 118 -7.84 -4.66 1.79
CA ARG A 118 -8.30 -3.95 0.60
C ARG A 118 -7.19 -3.13 -0.04
N THR A 119 -7.27 -2.95 -1.35
CA THR A 119 -6.42 -1.99 -2.07
C THR A 119 -7.17 -1.31 -3.21
N THR A 120 -6.58 -0.22 -3.70
CA THR A 120 -6.96 0.43 -4.95
C THR A 120 -5.73 0.62 -5.80
N THR A 121 -5.73 0.11 -7.03
CA THR A 121 -4.54 0.09 -7.90
C THR A 121 -4.84 0.62 -9.31
N ARG A 122 -3.81 1.15 -9.97
CA ARG A 122 -3.78 1.49 -11.40
C ARG A 122 -2.73 0.69 -12.19
N ARG A 123 -2.11 -0.32 -11.59
CA ARG A 123 -1.07 -1.17 -12.22
C ARG A 123 -1.67 -2.16 -13.22
N ARG A 124 -2.08 -1.64 -14.39
CA ARG A 124 -2.62 -2.45 -15.50
C ARG A 124 -1.59 -3.40 -16.13
N ASP A 125 -0.32 -3.13 -15.89
CA ASP A 125 0.79 -3.98 -16.29
C ASP A 125 0.96 -5.21 -15.37
N LEU A 126 0.27 -5.25 -14.22
CA LEU A 126 0.29 -6.35 -13.26
C LEU A 126 -1.10 -7.01 -13.12
N THR A 127 -1.99 -6.86 -14.12
CA THR A 127 -3.40 -7.27 -14.02
C THR A 127 -3.55 -8.74 -13.65
N ASP A 128 -2.80 -9.65 -14.25
CA ASP A 128 -2.98 -11.09 -14.04
C ASP A 128 -2.72 -11.48 -12.57
N VAL A 129 -1.58 -11.07 -12.00
CA VAL A 129 -1.25 -11.34 -10.59
C VAL A 129 -2.18 -10.60 -9.62
N ILE A 130 -2.70 -9.43 -10.01
CA ILE A 130 -3.67 -8.69 -9.20
C ILE A 130 -5.03 -9.39 -9.20
N GLN A 131 -5.42 -10.04 -10.29
CA GLN A 131 -6.63 -10.86 -10.34
C GLN A 131 -6.51 -12.09 -9.44
N GLU A 132 -5.34 -12.75 -9.42
CA GLU A 132 -5.03 -13.81 -8.45
C GLU A 132 -5.19 -13.30 -7.01
N LEU A 133 -4.62 -12.13 -6.69
CA LEU A 133 -4.74 -11.52 -5.36
C LEU A 133 -6.20 -11.21 -4.99
N ASN A 134 -6.99 -10.72 -5.95
CA ASN A 134 -8.41 -10.41 -5.74
C ASN A 134 -9.31 -11.65 -5.63
N ALA A 135 -8.82 -12.83 -6.02
CA ALA A 135 -9.54 -14.09 -5.86
C ALA A 135 -9.49 -14.61 -4.41
N LEU A 136 -8.58 -14.09 -3.59
CA LEU A 136 -8.49 -14.48 -2.18
C LEU A 136 -9.76 -14.04 -1.40
N PRO A 137 -10.32 -14.90 -0.53
CA PRO A 137 -11.60 -14.64 0.13
C PRO A 137 -11.57 -13.46 1.13
N ASN A 138 -10.37 -13.03 1.54
CA ASN A 138 -10.15 -11.96 2.50
C ASN A 138 -9.54 -10.70 1.88
N PHE A 139 -9.42 -10.62 0.54
CA PHE A 139 -8.80 -9.49 -0.15
C PHE A 139 -9.76 -8.88 -1.19
N ILE A 140 -9.92 -7.55 -1.15
CA ILE A 140 -10.70 -6.82 -2.16
C ILE A 140 -9.79 -5.82 -2.89
N VAL A 141 -9.64 -6.01 -4.19
CA VAL A 141 -8.99 -5.07 -5.09
C VAL A 141 -10.07 -4.26 -5.82
N ARG A 142 -9.94 -2.93 -5.79
CA ARG A 142 -10.73 -2.05 -6.64
C ARG A 142 -9.83 -1.37 -7.65
N GLU A 143 -10.11 -1.57 -8.94
CA GLU A 143 -9.45 -0.80 -9.99
C GLU A 143 -9.82 0.68 -9.89
N SER A 144 -8.81 1.54 -9.98
CA SER A 144 -8.97 2.99 -9.93
C SER A 144 -9.08 3.52 -11.37
N LEU A 145 -10.32 3.81 -11.79
CA LEU A 145 -10.66 4.39 -13.11
C LEU A 145 -9.81 5.62 -13.45
#